data_AF-S4XEN9-F1
#
_entry.id   AF-S4XEN9-F1
#
_cell.length_a   1.000
_cell.length_b   1.000
_cell.length_c   1.000
_cell.angle_alpha   90.00
_cell.angle_beta   90.00
_cell.angle_gamma   90.00
#
_symmetry.space_group_name_H-M   'P 1'
#
loop_
_entity.id
_entity.type
_entity.pdbx_description
1 polymer ?
#
loop_
_entity_poly.entity_id
_entity_poly.type
_entity_poly.pdbx_seq_one_letter_code
_entity_poly.pdbx_strand_id
1 'polypeptide(L)'
;MLYTDTVDHPTIEEITVYPLNRAELRMADAYVGGRPSVERQALEQAVRGRGTAYVARFRHTGEMSWRMPVLFSAALADGRMTIDHFDTLWRRLDRHAGVRQEIDDQIIRREDRAAERARRELLRAEALAAGEPPPDWSADGDYNDDWSGYNYGEPAFRLPEPENGRCSHIDQVVEREVMDWLQSIPQRMSTRDGSRTVVPAPSVSVHRLRDVVDRAATDAVEELARLRDESLDWAEEADRRREEAAVKAREDADRRARRRAERAAKKAAKDAEKKAAAAADEAENAAAAGQVIEVGPAGPAPY
;
A
#
# COMPACT_ATOMS: atom_id res chain seq x y z
N MET A 1 63.19 13.45 21.19
CA MET A 1 62.45 13.38 19.91
C MET A 1 61.70 12.05 19.95
N LEU A 2 60.46 12.06 20.46
CA LEU A 2 59.63 10.87 20.57
C LEU A 2 59.06 10.60 19.17
N TYR A 3 59.26 9.38 18.67
CA TYR A 3 58.84 8.96 17.33
C TYR A 3 57.34 9.21 17.10
N THR A 4 57.02 10.09 16.14
CA THR A 4 55.65 10.48 15.72
C THR A 4 55.25 9.87 14.37
N ASP A 5 55.68 8.65 14.07
CA ASP A 5 55.22 7.95 12.86
C ASP A 5 54.11 6.98 13.24
N THR A 6 52.87 7.30 12.83
CA THR A 6 51.75 6.36 12.86
C THR A 6 52.03 5.22 11.89
N VAL A 7 52.17 4.02 12.43
CA VAL A 7 52.55 2.79 11.73
C VAL A 7 51.52 2.45 10.62
N ASP A 8 52.00 2.38 9.37
CA ASP A 8 51.28 1.98 8.14
C ASP A 8 51.01 0.46 8.06
N HIS A 9 50.48 -0.15 9.12
CA HIS A 9 50.11 -1.57 9.09
C HIS A 9 48.61 -1.73 9.27
N PRO A 10 47.96 -2.58 8.43
CA PRO A 10 46.56 -2.87 8.64
C PRO A 10 46.37 -3.42 10.04
N THR A 11 45.36 -2.92 10.74
CA THR A 11 45.15 -3.29 12.14
C THR A 11 44.80 -4.78 12.22
N ILE A 12 44.99 -5.39 13.40
CA ILE A 12 44.57 -6.79 13.63
C ILE A 12 43.09 -6.98 13.23
N GLU A 13 42.27 -5.95 13.44
CA GLU A 13 40.86 -5.95 13.06
C GLU A 13 40.65 -6.12 11.54
N GLU A 14 41.45 -5.49 10.71
CA GLU A 14 41.33 -5.54 9.24
C GLU A 14 41.79 -6.86 8.64
N ILE A 15 42.87 -7.42 9.19
CA ILE A 15 43.46 -8.67 8.68
C ILE A 15 42.63 -9.88 9.13
N THR A 16 42.01 -9.81 10.32
CA THR A 16 41.43 -11.00 10.96
C THR A 16 39.97 -10.84 11.35
N VAL A 17 39.56 -9.73 11.93
CA VAL A 17 38.21 -9.59 12.53
C VAL A 17 37.16 -9.28 11.47
N TYR A 18 37.37 -8.29 10.61
CA TYR A 18 36.38 -7.93 9.58
C TYR A 18 36.16 -9.04 8.56
N PRO A 19 37.18 -9.75 8.04
CA PRO A 19 36.96 -10.91 7.19
C PRO A 19 36.18 -12.03 7.89
N LEU A 20 36.40 -12.25 9.19
CA LEU A 20 35.65 -13.23 9.98
C LEU A 20 34.19 -12.81 10.12
N ASN A 21 33.92 -11.56 10.48
CA ASN A 21 32.57 -11.00 10.57
C ASN A 21 31.81 -11.14 9.25
N ARG A 22 32.46 -10.80 8.12
CA ARG A 22 31.90 -10.99 6.79
C ARG A 22 31.61 -12.45 6.49
N ALA A 23 32.50 -13.37 6.88
CA ALA A 23 32.29 -14.79 6.71
C ALA A 23 31.09 -15.30 7.53
N GLU A 24 30.91 -14.83 8.77
CA GLU A 24 29.75 -15.15 9.59
C GLU A 24 28.45 -14.66 8.97
N LEU A 25 28.41 -13.41 8.50
CA LEU A 25 27.23 -12.85 7.83
C LEU A 25 26.92 -13.59 6.52
N ARG A 26 27.94 -13.95 5.72
CA ARG A 26 27.76 -14.78 4.51
C ARG A 26 27.22 -16.17 4.82
N MET A 27 27.65 -16.77 5.94
CA MET A 27 27.09 -18.04 6.40
C MET A 27 25.61 -17.89 6.78
N ALA A 28 25.21 -16.77 7.39
CA ALA A 28 23.82 -16.48 7.71
C ALA A 28 22.97 -16.23 6.45
N ASP A 29 23.50 -15.52 5.47
CA ASP A 29 22.84 -15.32 4.17
C ASP A 29 22.63 -16.66 3.44
N ALA A 30 23.67 -17.48 3.40
CA ALA A 30 23.62 -18.83 2.83
C ALA A 30 22.63 -19.76 3.56
N TYR A 31 22.28 -19.47 4.82
CA TYR A 31 21.30 -20.20 5.61
C TYR A 31 19.86 -19.97 5.11
N VAL A 32 19.57 -18.82 4.49
CA VAL A 32 18.19 -18.42 4.14
C VAL A 32 17.96 -18.30 2.62
N GLY A 33 18.99 -17.99 1.83
CA GLY A 33 18.85 -17.75 0.39
C GLY A 33 18.45 -18.99 -0.42
N GLY A 34 17.15 -19.17 -0.68
CA GLY A 34 16.60 -20.06 -1.73
C GLY A 34 16.98 -21.54 -1.67
N ARG A 35 17.66 -21.99 -0.61
CA ARG A 35 18.17 -23.36 -0.52
C ARG A 35 17.04 -24.36 -0.19
N PRO A 36 17.11 -25.57 -0.76
CA PRO A 36 16.20 -26.65 -0.40
C PRO A 36 16.12 -26.87 1.12
N SER A 37 14.96 -27.27 1.63
CA SER A 37 14.73 -27.50 3.07
C SER A 37 15.78 -28.42 3.71
N VAL A 38 16.25 -29.42 2.97
CA VAL A 38 17.29 -30.38 3.41
C VAL A 38 18.65 -29.70 3.64
N GLU A 39 19.06 -28.78 2.78
CA GLU A 39 20.32 -28.04 2.95
C GLU A 39 20.25 -27.07 4.13
N ARG A 40 19.09 -26.41 4.31
CA ARG A 40 18.82 -25.57 5.49
C ARG A 40 18.90 -26.40 6.77
N GLN A 41 18.33 -27.59 6.77
CA GLN A 41 18.36 -28.50 7.92
C GLN A 41 19.78 -29.05 8.19
N ALA A 42 20.58 -29.31 7.16
CA ALA A 42 21.99 -29.70 7.31
C ALA A 42 22.85 -28.56 7.89
N LEU A 43 22.65 -27.32 7.43
CA LEU A 43 23.29 -26.15 8.02
C LEU A 43 22.82 -25.92 9.47
N GLU A 44 21.53 -26.10 9.75
CA GLU A 44 20.98 -26.03 11.11
C GLU A 44 21.68 -27.02 12.04
N GLN A 45 21.85 -28.27 11.59
CA GLN A 45 22.54 -29.30 12.37
C GLN A 45 24.03 -28.99 12.55
N ALA A 46 24.69 -28.45 11.51
CA ALA A 46 26.09 -28.01 11.59
C ALA A 46 26.28 -26.85 12.59
N VAL A 47 25.31 -25.93 12.67
CA VAL A 47 25.33 -24.81 13.63
C VAL A 47 24.86 -25.26 15.02
N ARG A 48 23.97 -26.26 15.15
CA ARG A 48 23.56 -26.86 16.44
C ARG A 48 24.75 -27.42 17.22
N GLY A 49 25.78 -27.92 16.52
CA GLY A 49 27.05 -28.32 17.14
C GLY A 49 27.79 -27.18 17.85
N ARG A 50 27.45 -25.91 17.55
CA ARG A 50 28.01 -24.69 18.19
C ARG A 50 27.11 -24.12 19.29
N GLY A 51 26.01 -24.81 19.62
CA GLY A 51 25.08 -24.44 20.69
C GLY A 51 23.83 -23.72 20.20
N THR A 52 22.74 -23.88 20.96
CA THR A 52 21.39 -23.37 20.63
C THR A 52 21.34 -21.85 20.51
N ALA A 53 22.08 -21.14 21.36
CA ALA A 53 22.17 -19.68 21.32
C ALA A 53 22.77 -19.17 20.00
N TYR A 54 23.76 -19.90 19.45
CA TYR A 54 24.42 -19.52 18.21
C TYR A 54 23.50 -19.76 17.00
N VAL A 55 22.76 -20.88 16.98
CA VAL A 55 21.72 -21.14 15.96
C VAL A 55 20.68 -20.02 15.92
N ALA A 56 20.20 -19.55 17.08
CA ALA A 56 19.22 -18.47 17.14
C ALA A 56 19.74 -17.17 16.49
N ARG A 57 21.01 -16.81 16.73
CA ARG A 57 21.63 -15.61 16.12
C ARG A 57 21.71 -15.70 14.61
N PHE A 58 22.04 -16.87 14.07
CA PHE A 58 22.03 -17.11 12.62
C PHE A 58 20.64 -16.98 12.03
N ARG A 59 19.62 -17.52 12.71
CA ARG A 59 18.22 -17.35 12.30
C ARG A 59 17.80 -15.87 12.31
N HIS A 60 18.09 -15.14 13.39
CA HIS A 60 17.73 -13.73 13.52
C HIS A 60 18.46 -12.88 12.47
N THR A 61 19.76 -13.11 12.27
CA THR A 61 20.54 -12.45 11.21
C THR A 61 19.98 -12.76 9.83
N GLY A 62 19.64 -14.03 9.62
CA GLY A 62 19.00 -14.51 8.40
C GLY A 62 17.64 -13.88 8.16
N GLU A 63 16.83 -13.58 9.18
CA GLU A 63 15.57 -12.85 9.02
C GLU A 63 15.82 -11.36 8.72
N MET A 64 16.81 -10.77 9.39
CA MET A 64 17.17 -9.37 9.19
C MET A 64 17.72 -9.09 7.80
N SER A 65 18.32 -10.07 7.10
CA SER A 65 18.77 -9.87 5.72
C SER A 65 17.62 -9.64 4.73
N TRP A 66 16.41 -10.11 5.03
CA TRP A 66 15.21 -9.86 4.20
C TRP A 66 14.43 -8.63 4.66
N ARG A 67 14.40 -8.38 5.97
CA ARG A 67 13.71 -7.21 6.54
C ARG A 67 14.47 -5.92 6.27
N MET A 68 15.80 -5.98 6.30
CA MET A 68 16.71 -4.83 6.12
C MET A 68 17.85 -5.18 5.15
N PRO A 69 17.54 -5.37 3.84
CA PRO A 69 18.51 -5.83 2.86
C PRO A 69 19.62 -4.82 2.55
N VAL A 70 19.34 -3.52 2.68
CA VAL A 70 20.32 -2.45 2.44
C VAL A 70 21.35 -2.42 3.57
N LEU A 71 20.89 -2.47 4.83
CA LEU A 71 21.76 -2.58 5.99
C LEU A 71 22.57 -3.87 5.98
N PHE A 72 21.94 -4.99 5.62
CA PHE A 72 22.65 -6.27 5.54
C PHE A 72 23.76 -6.25 4.48
N SER A 73 23.47 -5.72 3.29
CA SER A 73 24.46 -5.55 2.22
C SER A 73 25.60 -4.61 2.63
N ALA A 74 25.27 -3.51 3.29
CA ALA A 74 26.26 -2.57 3.82
C ALA A 74 27.13 -3.23 4.89
N ALA A 75 26.55 -3.96 5.83
CA ALA A 75 27.27 -4.70 6.86
C ALA A 75 28.22 -5.75 6.28
N LEU A 76 27.82 -6.44 5.21
CA LEU A 76 28.66 -7.39 4.47
C LEU A 76 29.85 -6.70 3.78
N ALA A 77 29.64 -5.53 3.18
CA ALA A 77 30.71 -4.76 2.56
C ALA A 77 31.69 -4.20 3.62
N ASP A 78 31.14 -3.65 4.69
CA ASP A 78 31.88 -2.94 5.73
C ASP A 78 32.65 -3.90 6.66
N GLY A 79 32.00 -4.95 7.16
CA GLY A 79 32.61 -5.94 8.06
C GLY A 79 32.72 -5.49 9.53
N ARG A 80 32.25 -4.28 9.86
CA ARG A 80 32.17 -3.76 11.24
C ARG A 80 31.06 -4.40 12.08
N MET A 81 29.99 -4.88 11.45
CA MET A 81 28.88 -5.56 12.13
C MET A 81 29.04 -7.08 12.11
N THR A 82 28.46 -7.73 13.11
CA THR A 82 28.50 -9.18 13.31
C THR A 82 27.09 -9.75 13.46
N ILE A 83 26.97 -11.08 13.51
CA ILE A 83 25.70 -11.76 13.82
C ILE A 83 25.12 -11.32 15.18
N ASP A 84 25.95 -10.89 16.14
CA ASP A 84 25.49 -10.41 17.45
C ASP A 84 24.81 -9.04 17.34
N HIS A 85 25.23 -8.21 16.38
CA HIS A 85 24.60 -6.93 16.11
C HIS A 85 23.21 -7.13 15.51
N PHE A 86 23.07 -8.06 14.56
CA PHE A 86 21.77 -8.40 13.97
C PHE A 86 20.85 -9.13 14.94
N ASP A 87 21.36 -10.04 15.79
CA ASP A 87 20.58 -10.63 16.89
C ASP A 87 20.07 -9.56 17.85
N THR A 88 20.89 -8.54 18.15
CA THR A 88 20.47 -7.42 18.99
C THR A 88 19.36 -6.61 18.33
N LEU A 89 19.55 -6.24 17.06
CA LEU A 89 18.57 -5.47 16.29
C LEU A 89 17.23 -6.22 16.22
N TRP A 90 17.27 -7.51 15.88
CA TRP A 90 16.09 -8.38 15.86
C TRP A 90 15.37 -8.41 17.20
N ARG A 91 16.09 -8.66 18.31
CA ARG A 91 15.49 -8.74 19.65
C ARG A 91 14.89 -7.43 20.12
N ARG A 92 15.47 -6.29 19.73
CA ARG A 92 14.95 -4.98 20.10
C ARG A 92 13.64 -4.70 19.38
N LEU A 93 13.60 -4.92 18.06
CA LEU A 93 12.38 -4.77 17.28
C LEU A 93 11.30 -5.75 17.74
N ASP A 94 11.65 -7.03 17.89
CA ASP A 94 10.70 -8.07 18.31
C ASP A 94 10.12 -7.81 19.70
N ARG A 95 10.86 -7.16 20.62
CA ARG A 95 10.35 -6.84 21.97
C ARG A 95 9.77 -5.44 22.10
N HIS A 96 9.82 -4.63 21.04
CA HIS A 96 9.29 -3.27 21.08
C HIS A 96 7.76 -3.33 21.11
N ALA A 97 7.14 -2.77 22.15
CA ALA A 97 5.70 -2.89 22.38
C ALA A 97 4.89 -2.35 21.20
N GLY A 98 5.26 -1.18 20.68
CA GLY A 98 4.59 -0.59 19.52
C GLY A 98 4.79 -1.37 18.22
N VAL A 99 5.93 -2.06 18.06
CA VAL A 99 6.16 -2.91 16.89
C VAL A 99 5.30 -4.17 16.97
N ARG A 100 5.22 -4.81 18.14
CA ARG A 100 4.35 -5.97 18.35
C ARG A 100 2.89 -5.64 18.07
N GLN A 101 2.41 -4.53 18.60
CA GLN A 101 1.04 -4.10 18.37
C GLN A 101 0.75 -3.88 16.89
N GLU A 102 1.67 -3.26 16.14
CA GLU A 102 1.50 -3.10 14.69
C GLU A 102 1.53 -4.45 13.95
N ILE A 103 2.37 -5.40 14.37
CA ILE A 103 2.36 -6.76 13.78
C ILE A 103 1.00 -7.43 14.03
N ASP A 104 0.49 -7.38 15.25
CA ASP A 104 -0.81 -7.97 15.60
C ASP A 104 -1.95 -7.32 14.80
N ASP A 105 -1.95 -5.98 14.71
CA ASP A 105 -2.89 -5.22 13.88
C ASP A 105 -2.84 -5.66 12.40
N GLN A 106 -1.64 -5.87 11.85
CA GLN A 106 -1.47 -6.32 10.47
C GLN A 106 -1.95 -7.75 10.24
N ILE A 107 -1.74 -8.63 11.21
CA ILE A 107 -2.24 -10.01 11.16
C ILE A 107 -3.77 -9.97 11.12
N ILE A 108 -4.41 -9.22 12.03
CA ILE A 108 -5.87 -9.05 12.06
C ILE A 108 -6.37 -8.51 10.72
N ARG A 109 -5.77 -7.43 10.19
CA ARG A 109 -6.14 -6.88 8.87
C ARG A 109 -5.94 -7.87 7.73
N ARG A 110 -4.95 -8.77 7.80
CA ARG A 110 -4.72 -9.81 6.78
C ARG A 110 -5.81 -10.88 6.85
N GLU A 111 -6.17 -11.30 8.06
CA GLU A 111 -7.24 -12.27 8.31
C GLU A 111 -8.60 -11.73 7.90
N ASP A 112 -8.93 -10.49 8.27
CA ASP A 112 -10.17 -9.82 7.87
C ASP A 112 -10.29 -9.71 6.35
N ARG A 113 -9.21 -9.32 5.67
CA ARG A 113 -9.16 -9.29 4.20
C ARG A 113 -9.32 -10.68 3.58
N ALA A 114 -8.71 -11.71 4.16
CA ALA A 114 -8.88 -13.08 3.71
C ALA A 114 -10.33 -13.58 3.89
N ALA A 115 -10.96 -13.27 5.02
CA ALA A 115 -12.35 -13.60 5.30
C ALA A 115 -13.31 -12.88 4.35
N GLU A 116 -13.07 -11.60 4.06
CA GLU A 116 -13.88 -10.84 3.11
C GLU A 116 -13.75 -11.38 1.68
N ARG A 117 -12.55 -11.82 1.26
CA ARG A 117 -12.37 -12.52 -0.04
C ARG A 117 -13.18 -13.82 -0.09
N ALA A 118 -13.08 -14.66 0.94
CA ALA A 118 -13.86 -15.89 1.02
C ALA A 118 -15.38 -15.61 0.98
N ARG A 119 -15.83 -14.56 1.66
CA ARG A 119 -17.23 -14.12 1.62
C ARG A 119 -17.66 -13.70 0.21
N ARG A 120 -16.85 -12.91 -0.50
CA ARG A 120 -17.12 -12.49 -1.88
C ARG A 120 -17.15 -13.67 -2.84
N GLU A 121 -16.25 -14.64 -2.67
CA GLU A 121 -16.24 -15.87 -3.46
C GLU A 121 -17.51 -16.70 -3.24
N LEU A 122 -17.98 -16.83 -1.99
CA LEU A 122 -19.24 -17.49 -1.67
C LEU A 122 -20.44 -16.78 -2.33
N LEU A 123 -20.52 -15.45 -2.22
CA LEU A 123 -21.60 -14.68 -2.85
C LEU A 123 -21.59 -14.81 -4.38
N ARG A 124 -20.40 -14.86 -5.01
CA ARG A 124 -20.30 -15.15 -6.45
C ARG A 124 -20.80 -16.56 -6.79
N ALA A 125 -20.44 -17.55 -5.98
CA ALA A 125 -20.89 -18.93 -6.17
C ALA A 125 -22.41 -19.07 -6.00
N GLU A 126 -23.01 -18.39 -5.02
CA GLU A 126 -24.45 -18.34 -4.78
C GLU A 126 -25.20 -17.66 -5.93
N ALA A 127 -24.73 -16.50 -6.40
CA ALA A 127 -25.33 -15.81 -7.55
C ALA A 127 -25.29 -16.67 -8.82
N LEU A 128 -24.15 -17.32 -9.10
CA LEU A 128 -24.02 -18.27 -10.20
C LEU A 128 -24.98 -19.46 -10.06
N ALA A 129 -25.15 -19.99 -8.84
CA ALA A 129 -26.09 -21.08 -8.58
C ALA A 129 -27.56 -20.65 -8.74
N ALA A 130 -27.89 -19.40 -8.43
CA ALA A 130 -29.21 -18.81 -8.61
C ALA A 130 -29.50 -18.39 -10.07
N GLY A 131 -28.50 -18.41 -10.95
CA GLY A 131 -28.62 -17.90 -12.32
C GLY A 131 -28.66 -16.38 -12.41
N GLU A 132 -28.25 -15.69 -11.35
CA GLU A 132 -28.16 -14.23 -11.27
C GLU A 132 -26.77 -13.75 -11.71
N PRO A 133 -26.65 -12.53 -12.28
CA PRO A 133 -25.35 -11.95 -12.57
C PRO A 133 -24.56 -11.77 -11.26
N PRO A 134 -23.24 -12.06 -11.26
CA PRO A 134 -22.40 -11.86 -10.08
C PRO A 134 -22.52 -10.41 -9.57
N PRO A 135 -22.51 -10.20 -8.25
CA PRO A 135 -22.49 -8.85 -7.71
C PRO A 135 -21.29 -8.07 -8.27
N ASP A 136 -21.53 -6.82 -8.65
CA ASP A 136 -20.49 -5.94 -9.19
C ASP A 136 -19.85 -5.14 -8.04
N TRP A 137 -18.59 -5.43 -7.77
CA TRP A 137 -17.76 -4.71 -6.79
C TRP A 137 -16.74 -3.78 -7.47
N SER A 138 -16.86 -3.52 -8.78
CA SER A 138 -15.93 -2.66 -9.53
C SER A 138 -15.91 -1.20 -9.04
N ALA A 139 -16.98 -0.76 -8.38
CA ALA A 139 -17.09 0.57 -7.78
C ALA A 139 -16.36 0.69 -6.42
N ASP A 140 -16.03 -0.44 -5.77
CA ASP A 140 -15.44 -0.44 -4.42
C ASP A 140 -13.92 -0.14 -4.43
N GLY A 141 -13.36 0.19 -5.59
CA GLY A 141 -11.93 0.34 -5.77
C GLY A 141 -11.25 -1.02 -5.81
N ASP A 142 -10.32 -1.16 -6.75
CA ASP A 142 -9.51 -2.37 -6.88
C ASP A 142 -8.65 -2.51 -5.62
N TYR A 143 -9.11 -3.29 -4.64
CA TYR A 143 -8.27 -3.76 -3.53
C TYR A 143 -7.29 -4.78 -4.10
N ASN A 144 -6.32 -4.29 -4.87
CA ASN A 144 -5.18 -5.10 -5.27
C ASN A 144 -4.42 -5.47 -3.99
N ASP A 145 -4.45 -6.77 -3.68
CA ASP A 145 -3.73 -7.41 -2.58
C ASP A 145 -2.20 -7.39 -2.75
N ASP A 146 -1.71 -6.92 -3.90
CA ASP A 146 -0.31 -6.52 -4.05
C ASP A 146 -0.12 -5.22 -3.27
N TRP A 147 0.13 -5.32 -1.96
CA TRP A 147 0.48 -4.16 -1.14
C TRP A 147 1.55 -3.33 -1.85
N SER A 148 1.13 -2.15 -2.29
CA SER A 148 1.89 -1.12 -2.97
C SER A 148 2.82 -0.43 -1.97
N GLY A 149 3.85 -1.14 -1.52
CA GLY A 149 5.10 -0.45 -1.18
C GLY A 149 5.61 0.18 -2.47
N TYR A 150 5.42 1.50 -2.62
CA TYR A 150 5.97 2.36 -3.68
C TYR A 150 6.53 1.61 -4.90
N ASN A 151 5.66 1.26 -5.85
CA ASN A 151 6.09 0.63 -7.10
C ASN A 151 6.52 1.72 -8.10
N TYR A 152 7.73 2.24 -7.94
CA TYR A 152 8.45 2.87 -9.05
C TYR A 152 9.11 1.78 -9.89
N GLY A 153 8.33 1.14 -10.76
CA GLY A 153 8.82 0.60 -12.03
C GLY A 153 9.84 -0.55 -12.04
N GLU A 154 9.90 -1.40 -11.01
CA GLU A 154 10.78 -2.59 -11.04
C GLU A 154 10.03 -3.91 -10.84
N PRO A 155 10.51 -5.01 -11.46
CA PRO A 155 9.79 -6.27 -11.52
C PRO A 155 9.62 -6.83 -10.11
N ALA A 156 8.36 -7.15 -9.77
CA ALA A 156 7.96 -7.76 -8.53
C ALA A 156 8.74 -9.06 -8.27
N PHE A 157 9.86 -8.96 -7.55
CA PHE A 157 10.43 -10.09 -6.84
C PHE A 157 9.41 -10.49 -5.78
N ARG A 158 8.55 -11.46 -6.11
CA ARG A 158 7.75 -12.22 -5.13
C ARG A 158 8.74 -12.99 -4.26
N LEU A 159 9.29 -12.28 -3.27
CA LEU A 159 10.06 -12.88 -2.19
C LEU A 159 9.14 -13.87 -1.46
N PRO A 160 9.66 -15.00 -0.97
CA PRO A 160 8.87 -16.00 -0.26
C PRO A 160 8.08 -15.33 0.86
N GLU A 161 6.80 -15.69 1.04
CA GLU A 161 5.98 -15.18 2.13
C GLU A 161 6.73 -15.38 3.47
N PRO A 162 7.14 -14.31 4.16
CA PRO A 162 7.56 -14.46 5.54
C PRO A 162 6.30 -14.63 6.38
N GLU A 163 6.28 -15.66 7.23
CA GLU A 163 5.27 -15.93 8.25
C GLU A 163 5.13 -14.80 9.30
N ASN A 164 5.94 -13.74 9.21
CA ASN A 164 5.97 -12.62 10.16
C ASN A 164 5.53 -11.33 9.46
N GLY A 165 4.27 -10.92 9.67
CA GLY A 165 3.70 -9.65 9.19
C GLY A 165 4.73 -8.51 9.12
N ARG A 166 4.86 -7.91 7.93
CA ARG A 166 5.86 -6.89 7.63
C ARG A 166 5.52 -5.56 8.31
N CYS A 167 6.25 -5.16 9.35
CA CYS A 167 6.34 -3.75 9.74
C CYS A 167 7.27 -2.97 8.79
N SER A 168 6.97 -2.99 7.48
CA SER A 168 7.87 -2.47 6.43
C SER A 168 8.30 -1.03 6.65
N HIS A 169 7.41 -0.17 7.17
CA HIS A 169 7.76 1.21 7.47
C HIS A 169 8.72 1.32 8.66
N ILE A 170 8.43 0.63 9.78
CA ILE A 170 9.31 0.67 10.96
C ILE A 170 10.68 0.08 10.61
N ASP A 171 10.69 -1.04 9.88
CA ASP A 171 11.94 -1.66 9.42
C ASP A 171 12.73 -0.70 8.52
N GLN A 172 12.09 0.02 7.60
CA GLN A 172 12.75 1.01 6.73
C GLN A 172 13.31 2.20 7.51
N VAL A 173 12.56 2.73 8.48
CA VAL A 173 13.01 3.85 9.31
C VAL A 173 14.22 3.42 10.15
N VAL A 174 14.13 2.26 10.79
CA VAL A 174 15.24 1.72 11.60
C VAL A 174 16.45 1.39 10.73
N GLU A 175 16.24 0.79 9.56
CA GLU A 175 17.30 0.51 8.59
C GLU A 175 18.03 1.80 8.19
N ARG A 176 17.29 2.86 7.86
CA ARG A 176 17.86 4.17 7.51
C ARG A 176 18.65 4.77 8.67
N GLU A 177 18.07 4.84 9.86
CA GLU A 177 18.73 5.44 11.03
C GLU A 177 20.00 4.68 11.45
N VAL A 178 19.98 3.34 11.38
CA VAL A 178 21.17 2.53 11.63
C VAL A 178 22.22 2.76 10.55
N MET A 179 21.82 2.89 9.28
CA MET A 179 22.74 3.20 8.18
C MET A 179 23.38 4.58 8.32
N ASP A 180 22.60 5.61 8.63
CA ASP A 180 23.08 6.97 8.86
C ASP A 180 24.04 7.01 10.05
N TRP A 181 23.70 6.28 11.12
CA TRP A 181 24.60 6.09 12.25
C TRP A 181 25.91 5.39 11.86
N LEU A 182 25.87 4.30 11.09
CA LEU A 182 27.08 3.60 10.63
C LEU A 182 27.97 4.47 9.75
N GLN A 183 27.38 5.35 8.94
CA GLN A 183 28.09 6.34 8.13
C GLN A 183 28.69 7.46 8.99
N SER A 184 28.03 7.83 10.10
CA SER A 184 28.53 8.83 11.04
C SER A 184 29.77 8.38 11.82
N ILE A 185 30.01 7.06 11.93
CA ILE A 185 31.19 6.52 12.60
C ILE A 185 32.38 6.63 11.64
N PRO A 186 33.37 7.49 11.93
CA PRO A 186 34.42 7.82 10.99
C PRO A 186 35.16 6.57 10.54
N GLN A 187 35.37 6.42 9.24
CA GLN A 187 36.37 5.52 8.72
C GLN A 187 37.68 6.32 8.74
N ARG A 188 38.70 5.88 9.50
CA ARG A 188 40.08 6.37 9.36
C ARG A 188 40.46 6.39 7.88
N MET A 189 41.11 7.45 7.44
CA MET A 189 41.77 7.47 6.14
C MET A 189 43.26 7.30 6.42
N SER A 190 43.90 6.26 5.89
CA SER A 190 45.37 6.25 5.82
C SER A 190 45.79 6.64 4.42
N THR A 191 46.69 7.60 4.32
CA THR A 191 47.36 7.97 3.07
C THR A 191 48.82 8.24 3.35
N ARG A 192 49.70 7.45 2.73
CA ARG A 192 51.11 7.80 2.51
C ARG A 192 51.35 8.34 1.08
N ASP A 193 50.62 7.80 0.09
CA ASP A 193 50.88 8.03 -1.35
C ASP A 193 49.65 8.45 -2.21
N GLY A 194 48.55 8.89 -1.59
CA GLY A 194 47.37 9.41 -2.32
C GLY A 194 46.35 8.37 -2.82
N SER A 195 46.60 7.06 -2.66
CA SER A 195 45.55 6.05 -2.77
C SER A 195 44.64 6.12 -1.54
N ARG A 196 43.38 6.52 -1.70
CA ARG A 196 42.40 6.55 -0.61
C ARG A 196 42.07 5.12 -0.15
N THR A 197 42.78 4.63 0.86
CA THR A 197 42.34 3.46 1.64
C THR A 197 41.48 3.96 2.79
N VAL A 198 40.19 3.63 2.68
CA VAL A 198 39.17 3.92 3.69
C VAL A 198 39.24 2.79 4.73
N VAL A 199 39.73 3.10 5.92
CA VAL A 199 39.99 2.20 7.04
C VAL A 199 38.88 2.38 8.07
N PRO A 200 38.03 1.40 8.40
CA PRO A 200 36.99 1.59 9.42
C PRO A 200 37.58 1.86 10.82
N ALA A 201 37.01 2.80 11.61
CA ALA A 201 37.38 2.99 13.02
C ALA A 201 36.80 1.88 13.93
N PRO A 202 37.37 1.66 15.12
CA PRO A 202 37.13 0.44 15.88
C PRO A 202 35.80 0.50 16.62
N SER A 203 35.02 -0.56 16.40
CA SER A 203 33.81 -0.99 17.10
C SER A 203 32.53 -0.16 16.92
N VAL A 204 31.67 -0.67 16.04
CA VAL A 204 30.21 -0.66 16.26
C VAL A 204 29.99 -1.37 17.59
N SER A 205 29.47 -0.68 18.60
CA SER A 205 29.17 -1.31 19.88
C SER A 205 27.69 -1.68 19.94
N VAL A 206 27.42 -2.88 20.45
CA VAL A 206 26.04 -3.37 20.65
C VAL A 206 25.23 -2.39 21.51
N HIS A 207 25.85 -1.72 22.48
CA HIS A 207 25.18 -0.73 23.32
C HIS A 207 24.70 0.49 22.52
N ARG A 208 25.56 1.10 21.70
CA ARG A 208 25.15 2.25 20.87
C ARG A 208 24.13 1.86 19.81
N LEU A 209 24.27 0.67 19.22
CA LEU A 209 23.29 0.14 18.28
C LEU A 209 21.91 0.03 18.94
N ARG A 210 21.84 -0.45 20.18
CA ARG A 210 20.57 -0.54 20.92
C ARG A 210 19.89 0.81 21.05
N ASP A 211 20.63 1.85 21.41
CA ASP A 211 20.06 3.19 21.62
C ASP A 211 19.56 3.80 20.30
N VAL A 212 20.24 3.53 19.19
CA VAL A 212 19.80 3.95 17.85
C VAL A 212 18.52 3.22 17.44
N VAL A 213 18.50 1.89 17.59
CA VAL A 213 17.35 1.06 17.20
C VAL A 213 16.12 1.39 18.05
N ASP A 214 16.25 1.52 19.38
CA ASP A 214 15.12 1.82 20.25
C ASP A 214 14.50 3.19 19.93
N ARG A 215 15.34 4.21 19.69
CA ARG A 215 14.87 5.54 19.29
C ARG A 215 14.17 5.50 17.95
N ALA A 216 14.82 4.93 16.93
CA ALA A 216 14.27 4.84 15.59
C ALA A 216 12.94 4.05 15.55
N ALA A 217 12.84 2.96 16.34
CA ALA A 217 11.61 2.19 16.45
C ALA A 217 10.50 2.98 17.16
N THR A 218 10.83 3.76 18.19
CA THR A 218 9.86 4.63 18.88
C THR A 218 9.34 5.71 17.93
N ASP A 219 10.25 6.44 17.28
CA ASP A 219 9.93 7.52 16.35
C ASP A 219 9.07 7.00 15.18
N ALA A 220 9.40 5.83 14.63
CA ALA A 220 8.63 5.21 13.54
C ALA A 220 7.23 4.77 13.97
N VAL A 221 7.07 4.29 15.20
CA VAL A 221 5.75 3.92 15.74
C VAL A 221 4.89 5.18 15.94
N GLU A 222 5.47 6.25 16.47
CA GLU A 222 4.77 7.53 16.62
C GLU A 222 4.40 8.15 15.27
N GLU A 223 5.30 8.09 14.28
CA GLU A 223 5.03 8.53 12.91
C GLU A 223 3.88 7.73 12.28
N LEU A 224 3.88 6.40 12.43
CA LEU A 224 2.79 5.56 11.95
C LEU A 224 1.45 5.88 12.63
N ALA A 225 1.45 6.13 13.93
CA ALA A 225 0.25 6.54 14.65
C ALA A 225 -0.29 7.86 14.07
N ARG A 226 0.58 8.85 13.85
CA ARG A 226 0.19 10.14 13.25
C ARG A 226 -0.36 9.96 11.83
N LEU A 227 0.30 9.16 11.00
CA LEU A 227 -0.16 8.89 9.62
C LEU A 227 -1.50 8.15 9.61
N ARG A 228 -1.76 7.29 10.60
CA ARG A 228 -3.06 6.62 10.76
C ARG A 228 -4.16 7.63 11.08
N ASP A 229 -3.92 8.53 12.02
CA ASP A 229 -4.87 9.58 12.38
C ASP A 229 -5.16 10.51 11.19
N GLU A 230 -4.12 10.96 10.48
CA GLU A 230 -4.26 11.76 9.26
C GLU A 230 -5.06 11.02 8.17
N SER A 231 -4.87 9.71 8.03
CA SER A 231 -5.61 8.90 7.05
C SER A 231 -7.10 8.77 7.37
N LEU A 232 -7.46 8.71 8.66
CA LEU A 232 -8.84 8.68 9.12
C LEU A 232 -9.53 10.02 8.82
N ASP A 233 -8.86 11.14 9.13
CA ASP A 233 -9.36 12.48 8.81
C ASP A 233 -9.61 12.66 7.31
N TRP A 234 -8.71 12.15 6.45
CA TRP A 234 -8.89 12.19 5.00
C TRP A 234 -10.04 11.30 4.52
N ALA A 235 -10.25 10.14 5.14
CA ALA A 235 -11.36 9.25 4.82
C ALA A 235 -12.71 9.90 5.18
N GLU A 236 -12.83 10.48 6.37
CA GLU A 236 -14.01 11.21 6.81
C GLU A 236 -14.30 12.41 5.88
N GLU A 237 -13.26 13.15 5.48
CA GLU A 237 -13.42 14.24 4.54
C GLU A 237 -13.84 13.76 3.14
N ALA A 238 -13.30 12.63 2.68
CA ALA A 238 -13.70 12.03 1.41
C ALA A 238 -15.16 11.58 1.42
N ASP A 239 -15.63 10.97 2.52
CA ASP A 239 -17.01 10.55 2.68
C ASP A 239 -17.96 11.74 2.73
N ARG A 240 -17.61 12.79 3.47
CA ARG A 240 -18.36 14.06 3.45
C ARG A 240 -18.48 14.63 2.03
N ARG A 241 -17.38 14.63 1.26
CA ARG A 241 -17.41 15.10 -0.15
C ARG A 241 -18.29 14.21 -1.03
N ARG A 242 -18.32 12.89 -0.82
CA ARG A 242 -19.20 11.96 -1.55
C ARG A 242 -20.66 12.22 -1.21
N GLU A 243 -20.98 12.43 0.06
CA GLU A 243 -22.33 12.76 0.51
C GLU A 243 -22.80 14.10 -0.08
N GLU A 244 -21.99 15.14 -0.01
CA GLU A 244 -22.27 16.45 -0.61
C GLU A 244 -22.48 16.33 -2.13
N ALA A 245 -21.63 15.55 -2.82
CA ALA A 245 -21.79 15.29 -4.25
C ALA A 245 -23.08 14.53 -4.56
N ALA A 246 -23.48 13.55 -3.74
CA ALA A 246 -24.71 12.79 -3.89
C ALA A 246 -25.95 13.67 -3.67
N VAL A 247 -25.93 14.55 -2.66
CA VAL A 247 -26.99 15.54 -2.42
C VAL A 247 -27.12 16.47 -3.62
N LYS A 248 -26.00 17.04 -4.09
CA LYS A 248 -25.98 17.91 -5.26
C LYS A 248 -26.48 17.21 -6.53
N ALA A 249 -26.13 15.94 -6.73
CA ALA A 249 -26.60 15.14 -7.85
C ALA A 249 -28.12 14.91 -7.79
N ARG A 250 -28.69 14.67 -6.60
CA ARG A 250 -30.14 14.59 -6.39
C ARG A 250 -30.84 15.92 -6.70
N GLU A 251 -30.32 17.03 -6.18
CA GLU A 251 -30.89 18.36 -6.45
C GLU A 251 -30.88 18.70 -7.95
N ASP A 252 -29.78 18.38 -8.64
CA ASP A 252 -29.67 18.58 -10.08
C ASP A 252 -30.61 17.66 -10.86
N ALA A 253 -30.79 16.42 -10.43
CA ALA A 253 -31.76 15.49 -11.02
C ALA A 253 -33.20 16.02 -10.86
N ASP A 254 -33.57 16.48 -9.67
CA ASP A 254 -34.88 17.07 -9.38
C ASP A 254 -35.11 18.34 -10.20
N ARG A 255 -34.09 19.20 -10.33
CA ARG A 255 -34.15 20.40 -11.17
C ARG A 255 -34.37 20.04 -12.64
N ARG A 256 -33.69 19.01 -13.15
CA ARG A 256 -33.90 18.51 -14.52
C ARG A 256 -35.29 17.91 -14.69
N ALA A 257 -35.79 17.16 -13.71
CA ALA A 257 -37.13 16.59 -13.72
C ALA A 257 -38.21 17.69 -13.76
N ARG A 258 -38.09 18.73 -12.91
CA ARG A 258 -38.99 19.89 -12.92
C ARG A 258 -38.99 20.62 -14.27
N ARG A 259 -37.81 20.89 -14.84
CA ARG A 259 -37.69 21.50 -16.19
C ARG A 259 -38.32 20.64 -17.29
N ARG A 260 -38.21 19.32 -17.20
CA ARG A 260 -38.86 18.39 -18.14
C ARG A 260 -40.39 18.42 -17.98
N ALA A 261 -40.89 18.41 -16.76
CA ALA A 261 -42.33 18.50 -16.46
C ALA A 261 -42.93 19.82 -16.95
N GLU A 262 -42.25 20.95 -16.71
CA GLU A 262 -42.70 22.27 -17.19
C GLU A 262 -42.76 22.35 -18.72
N ARG A 263 -41.73 21.84 -19.41
CA ARG A 263 -41.73 21.75 -20.88
C ARG A 263 -42.85 20.85 -21.40
N ALA A 264 -43.12 19.73 -20.73
CA ALA A 264 -44.21 18.83 -21.08
C ALA A 264 -45.58 19.51 -20.89
N ALA A 265 -45.79 20.20 -19.78
CA ALA A 265 -47.01 20.96 -19.50
C ALA A 265 -47.24 22.08 -20.52
N LYS A 266 -46.19 22.85 -20.85
CA LYS A 266 -46.26 23.91 -21.87
C LYS A 266 -46.58 23.35 -23.26
N LYS A 267 -46.02 22.19 -23.61
CA LYS A 267 -46.35 21.49 -24.87
C LYS A 267 -47.80 21.02 -24.88
N ALA A 268 -48.26 20.38 -23.80
CA ALA A 268 -49.64 19.93 -23.67
C ALA A 268 -50.65 21.09 -23.74
N ALA A 269 -50.36 22.24 -23.11
CA ALA A 269 -51.18 23.43 -23.20
C ALA A 269 -51.27 23.96 -24.64
N LYS A 270 -50.14 24.04 -25.35
CA LYS A 270 -50.12 24.47 -26.77
C LYS A 270 -50.85 23.50 -27.69
N ASP A 271 -50.72 22.19 -27.43
CA ASP A 271 -51.43 21.17 -28.20
C ASP A 271 -52.93 21.20 -27.91
N ALA A 272 -53.36 21.52 -26.67
CA ALA A 272 -54.76 21.73 -26.31
C ALA A 272 -55.33 23.00 -26.95
N GLU A 273 -54.57 24.10 -26.99
CA GLU A 273 -54.97 25.35 -27.65
C GLU A 273 -55.14 25.13 -29.17
N LYS A 274 -54.22 24.41 -29.81
CA LYS A 274 -54.36 24.03 -31.23
C LYS A 274 -55.57 23.15 -31.49
N LYS A 275 -55.88 22.22 -30.60
CA LYS A 275 -57.08 21.37 -30.70
C LYS A 275 -58.36 22.17 -30.49
N ALA A 276 -58.37 23.13 -29.56
CA ALA A 276 -59.50 24.02 -29.34
C ALA A 276 -59.72 24.96 -30.53
N ALA A 277 -58.64 25.49 -31.13
CA ALA A 277 -58.71 26.28 -32.35
C ALA A 277 -59.23 25.44 -33.53
N ALA A 278 -58.71 24.22 -33.73
CA ALA A 278 -59.20 23.32 -34.77
C ALA A 278 -60.69 22.94 -34.57
N ALA A 279 -61.13 22.74 -33.32
CA ALA A 279 -62.54 22.49 -33.02
C ALA A 279 -63.43 23.72 -33.24
N ALA A 280 -62.91 24.93 -33.02
CA ALA A 280 -63.60 26.17 -33.33
C ALA A 280 -63.73 26.38 -34.85
N ASP A 281 -62.66 26.12 -35.61
CA ASP A 281 -62.66 26.18 -37.08
C ASP A 281 -63.61 25.12 -37.69
N GLU A 282 -63.70 23.94 -37.07
CA GLU A 282 -64.64 22.89 -37.50
C GLU A 282 -66.11 23.25 -37.17
N ALA A 283 -66.35 23.91 -36.03
CA ALA A 283 -67.68 24.43 -35.68
C ALA A 283 -68.10 25.62 -36.57
N GLU A 284 -67.17 26.49 -36.97
CA GLU A 284 -67.42 27.60 -37.88
C GLU A 284 -67.70 27.11 -39.31
N ASN A 285 -66.97 26.09 -39.78
CA ASN A 285 -67.27 25.43 -41.05
C ASN A 285 -68.61 24.67 -41.04
N ALA A 286 -68.99 24.06 -39.92
CA ALA A 286 -70.31 23.43 -39.76
C ALA A 286 -71.45 24.46 -39.76
N ALA A 287 -71.23 25.65 -39.17
CA ALA A 287 -72.19 26.76 -39.23
C ALA A 287 -72.32 27.35 -40.65
N ALA A 288 -71.22 27.44 -41.40
CA ALA A 288 -71.24 27.86 -42.80
C ALA A 288 -71.95 26.86 -43.72
N ALA A 289 -71.83 25.55 -43.44
CA ALA A 289 -72.56 24.50 -44.16
C ALA A 289 -74.08 24.51 -43.87
N GLY A 290 -74.50 25.00 -42.70
CA GLY A 290 -75.91 25.20 -42.35
C GLY A 290 -76.59 26.38 -43.05
N GLN A 291 -75.83 27.25 -43.73
CA GLN A 291 -76.35 28.47 -44.39
C GLN A 291 -76.56 28.33 -45.91
N VAL A 292 -76.30 27.15 -46.48
CA VAL A 292 -76.48 26.86 -47.92
C VAL A 292 -77.73 26.01 -48.18
N ILE A 293 -78.88 26.40 -47.63
CA ILE A 293 -80.19 26.00 -48.18
C ILE A 293 -81.14 27.18 -48.01
N GLU A 294 -81.20 28.09 -48.98
CA GLU A 294 -82.48 28.63 -49.43
C GLU A 294 -82.43 29.44 -50.75
N VAL A 295 -83.33 29.01 -51.66
CA VAL A 295 -84.06 29.74 -52.72
C VAL A 295 -83.46 29.87 -54.14
N GLY A 296 -84.07 29.11 -55.05
CA GLY A 296 -84.64 29.65 -56.30
C GLY A 296 -84.58 28.71 -57.53
N PRO A 297 -85.49 28.84 -58.52
CA PRO A 297 -86.94 29.03 -58.46
C PRO A 297 -87.71 27.96 -59.28
N ALA A 298 -89.05 27.99 -59.16
CA ALA A 298 -90.01 27.11 -59.83
C ALA A 298 -89.88 27.12 -61.38
N GLY A 299 -89.76 25.93 -61.96
CA GLY A 299 -89.94 25.66 -63.40
C GLY A 299 -91.36 25.13 -63.70
N PRO A 300 -91.91 25.40 -64.89
CA PRO A 300 -93.35 25.44 -65.13
C PRO A 300 -93.97 24.06 -65.44
N ALA A 301 -95.26 23.96 -65.16
CA ALA A 301 -96.10 22.80 -65.47
C ALA A 301 -96.30 22.62 -66.98
N PRO A 302 -96.33 21.37 -67.48
CA PRO A 302 -97.03 21.02 -68.70
C PRO A 302 -98.34 20.27 -68.40
N TYR A 303 -99.40 20.71 -69.08
CA TYR A 303 -100.67 20.06 -69.43
C TYR A 303 -101.13 18.80 -68.69
#